data_AF-A0A0B7F733-F1
#
_entry.id   AF-A0A0B7F733-F1
#
_cell.length_a   1.000
_cell.length_b   1.000
_cell.length_c   1.000
_cell.angle_alpha   90.00
_cell.angle_beta   90.00
_cell.angle_gamma   90.00
#
_symmetry.space_group_name_H-M   'P 1'
#
loop_
_entity.id
_entity.type
_entity.pdbx_description
1 polymer ?
#
loop_
_entity_poly.entity_id
_entity_poly.type
_entity_poly.pdbx_seq_one_letter_code
_entity_poly.pdbx_strand_id
1 'polypeptide(L)'
;MPAIDTSNLASSPAHAPPNAGFQDAGDFTLTSSPDNVEFKVFRLFLMTASPVFQDILTSGSGPPVMKLSEDAETIAALLQYIYPRENPTIKNHTLLAKVLEAARKYEMGFITSDLRASMRSESAAFAWLRTEPLQIYALTVRHELKEEIALAAKLTIGKYDFASRESMSELCSLNIPSRDVVMLMRMHMARAEALSDLLVNAESNPRCSVGFPIRCSQCKQEGGSVSELQKAWTKEVVALLRKEPLDKAQRLFEKEFFLNLKLRSKCTGCRDAEMYDSVHKVWAEESREKLMELKLDDL
;
A
#
# COMPACT_ATOMS: atom_id res chain seq x y z
N MET A 1 -22.09 34.71 45.49
CA MET A 1 -21.17 34.58 44.34
C MET A 1 -21.52 33.29 43.62
N PRO A 2 -21.88 33.35 42.33
CA PRO A 2 -22.51 32.23 41.63
C PRO A 2 -21.47 31.21 41.14
N ALA A 3 -21.93 29.96 41.07
CA ALA A 3 -21.20 28.82 40.52
C ALA A 3 -20.96 29.01 39.01
N ILE A 4 -19.72 28.76 38.57
CA ILE A 4 -19.34 28.75 37.16
C ILE A 4 -19.66 27.36 36.62
N ASP A 5 -20.71 27.29 35.81
CA ASP A 5 -21.01 26.14 34.96
C ASP A 5 -19.95 26.06 33.85
N THR A 6 -19.02 25.12 33.98
CA THR A 6 -18.10 24.76 32.90
C THR A 6 -18.70 23.62 32.09
N SER A 7 -19.68 23.92 31.23
CA SER A 7 -20.11 23.05 30.15
C SER A 7 -19.66 23.63 28.80
N ASN A 8 -18.35 23.68 28.57
CA ASN A 8 -17.80 23.87 27.23
C ASN A 8 -17.71 22.49 26.56
N LEU A 9 -18.80 22.06 25.94
CA LEU A 9 -18.75 21.02 24.92
C LEU A 9 -17.93 21.58 23.76
N ALA A 10 -16.69 21.09 23.62
CA ALA A 10 -15.90 21.30 22.42
C ALA A 10 -16.65 20.70 21.23
N SER A 11 -17.22 21.57 20.39
CA SER A 11 -17.76 21.19 19.10
C SER A 11 -16.61 20.80 18.17
N SER A 12 -16.51 19.51 17.85
CA SER A 12 -15.76 19.05 16.68
C SER A 12 -16.19 19.82 15.43
N PRO A 13 -15.30 20.06 14.44
CA PRO A 13 -15.68 20.70 13.20
C PRO A 13 -16.80 19.87 12.54
N ALA A 14 -17.96 20.49 12.32
CA ALA A 14 -19.11 19.82 11.73
C ALA A 14 -18.76 19.36 10.31
N HIS A 15 -18.62 18.05 10.12
CA HIS A 15 -18.55 17.48 8.78
C HIS A 15 -19.81 17.85 8.02
N ALA A 16 -19.66 18.34 6.79
CA ALA A 16 -20.79 18.65 5.92
C ALA A 16 -21.68 17.40 5.76
N PRO A 17 -23.02 17.56 5.73
CA PRO A 17 -23.93 16.43 5.60
C PRO A 17 -23.69 15.69 4.27
N PRO A 18 -23.87 14.35 4.19
CA PRO A 18 -23.61 13.59 2.97
C PRO A 18 -24.41 14.06 1.76
N ASN A 19 -25.62 14.59 1.96
CA ASN A 19 -26.46 15.13 0.89
C ASN A 19 -26.21 16.61 0.57
N ALA A 20 -25.09 17.19 1.04
CA ALA A 20 -24.75 18.59 0.75
C ALA A 20 -24.78 18.89 -0.76
N GLY A 21 -25.59 19.88 -1.15
CA GLY A 21 -25.81 20.26 -2.54
C GLY A 21 -26.75 19.34 -3.33
N PHE A 22 -27.43 18.39 -2.68
CA PHE A 22 -28.51 17.56 -3.22
C PHE A 22 -29.79 17.69 -2.38
N GLN A 23 -30.02 18.86 -1.76
CA GLN A 23 -31.16 19.09 -0.85
C GLN A 23 -32.30 19.85 -1.53
N ASP A 24 -31.98 20.76 -2.45
CA ASP A 24 -32.93 21.81 -2.87
C ASP A 24 -33.54 21.60 -4.26
N ALA A 25 -32.89 20.84 -5.14
CA ALA A 25 -33.28 20.73 -6.55
C ALA A 25 -33.17 19.29 -7.09
N GLY A 26 -34.22 18.86 -7.79
CA GLY A 26 -34.29 17.56 -8.45
C GLY A 26 -35.73 17.20 -8.85
N ASP A 27 -35.89 16.35 -9.87
CA ASP A 27 -37.19 15.78 -10.27
C ASP A 27 -37.42 14.38 -9.68
N PHE A 28 -36.47 13.89 -8.87
CA PHE A 28 -36.49 12.58 -8.26
C PHE A 28 -35.75 12.59 -6.92
N THR A 29 -36.12 11.68 -6.02
CA THR A 29 -35.50 11.52 -4.70
C THR A 29 -34.90 10.13 -4.57
N LEU A 30 -33.61 10.05 -4.23
CA LEU A 30 -33.00 8.82 -3.74
C LEU A 30 -32.99 8.86 -2.21
N THR A 31 -33.28 7.74 -1.57
CA THR A 31 -33.19 7.61 -0.10
C THR A 31 -32.19 6.53 0.25
N SER A 32 -31.19 6.84 1.08
CA SER A 32 -30.19 5.88 1.54
C SER A 32 -30.76 4.86 2.52
N SER A 33 -30.07 3.73 2.67
CA SER A 33 -30.35 2.74 3.71
C SER A 33 -29.03 2.26 4.30
N PRO A 34 -28.87 2.22 5.64
CA PRO A 34 -29.90 2.41 6.67
C PRO A 34 -30.12 3.86 7.12
N ASP A 35 -29.34 4.84 6.63
CA ASP A 35 -29.34 6.20 7.21
C ASP A 35 -30.62 7.01 6.93
N ASN A 36 -31.42 6.59 5.94
CA ASN A 36 -32.63 7.28 5.48
C ASN A 36 -32.39 8.75 5.09
N VAL A 37 -31.21 9.04 4.54
CA VAL A 37 -30.87 10.38 4.02
C VAL A 37 -31.45 10.52 2.62
N GLU A 38 -32.15 11.63 2.38
CA GLU A 38 -32.71 11.96 1.07
C GLU A 38 -31.75 12.80 0.21
N PHE A 39 -31.68 12.46 -1.08
CA PHE A 39 -30.95 13.16 -2.11
C PHE A 39 -31.93 13.54 -3.22
N LYS A 40 -32.16 14.85 -3.40
CA LYS A 40 -32.89 15.40 -4.54
C LYS A 40 -31.94 15.43 -5.74
N VAL A 41 -32.34 14.77 -6.81
CA VAL A 41 -31.52 14.51 -8.01
C VAL A 41 -32.39 14.64 -9.26
N PHE A 42 -31.76 14.83 -10.42
CA PHE A 42 -32.40 14.74 -11.73
C PHE A 42 -32.22 13.35 -12.34
N ARG A 43 -33.33 12.74 -12.79
CA ARG A 43 -33.35 11.42 -13.45
C ARG A 43 -32.39 11.37 -14.63
N LEU A 44 -32.33 12.44 -15.42
CA LEU A 44 -31.50 12.52 -16.61
C LEU A 44 -30.04 12.11 -16.32
N PHE A 45 -29.41 12.68 -15.29
CA PHE A 45 -28.02 12.35 -14.96
C PHE A 45 -27.85 10.89 -14.53
N LEU A 46 -28.78 10.37 -13.72
CA LEU A 46 -28.75 8.96 -13.30
C LEU A 46 -28.87 8.01 -14.50
N MET A 47 -29.83 8.27 -15.39
CA MET A 47 -30.09 7.46 -16.58
C MET A 47 -28.93 7.52 -17.59
N THR A 48 -28.27 8.68 -17.73
CA THR A 48 -27.11 8.83 -18.61
C THR A 48 -25.88 8.12 -18.03
N ALA A 49 -25.70 8.13 -16.72
CA ALA A 49 -24.52 7.54 -16.08
C ALA A 49 -24.62 6.02 -15.87
N SER A 50 -25.84 5.46 -15.79
CA SER A 50 -26.07 4.07 -15.43
C SER A 50 -27.20 3.45 -16.28
N PRO A 51 -26.90 2.40 -17.07
CA PRO A 51 -27.92 1.60 -17.76
C PRO A 51 -28.96 1.01 -16.80
N VAL A 52 -28.53 0.59 -15.60
CA VAL A 52 -29.42 0.06 -14.57
C VAL A 52 -30.43 1.12 -14.12
N PHE A 53 -29.99 2.35 -13.84
CA PHE A 53 -30.92 3.42 -13.53
C PHE A 53 -31.77 3.81 -14.74
N GLN A 54 -31.23 3.78 -15.96
CA GLN A 54 -32.00 3.99 -17.18
C GLN A 54 -33.19 3.03 -17.23
N ASP A 55 -32.95 1.73 -17.15
CA ASP A 55 -33.99 0.71 -17.24
C ASP A 55 -35.05 0.84 -16.13
N ILE A 56 -34.62 1.05 -14.89
CA ILE A 56 -35.55 1.19 -13.74
C ILE A 56 -36.41 2.45 -13.90
N LEU A 57 -35.83 3.56 -14.36
CA LEU A 57 -36.52 4.84 -14.50
C LEU A 57 -37.35 4.94 -15.78
N THR A 58 -37.06 4.20 -16.84
CA THR A 58 -37.93 4.15 -18.04
C THR A 58 -39.09 3.17 -17.88
N SER A 59 -38.91 2.10 -17.10
CA SER A 59 -39.91 1.04 -16.94
C SER A 59 -41.03 1.38 -15.94
N GLY A 60 -40.84 2.39 -15.09
CA GLY A 60 -41.75 2.70 -13.99
C GLY A 60 -42.54 4.00 -14.15
N SER A 61 -43.86 3.94 -13.98
CA SER A 61 -44.74 5.06 -13.61
C SER A 61 -44.78 5.31 -12.09
N GLY A 62 -43.76 4.84 -11.36
CA GLY A 62 -43.71 4.81 -9.90
C GLY A 62 -43.52 6.18 -9.23
N PRO A 63 -43.70 6.26 -7.90
CA PRO A 63 -43.53 7.48 -7.13
C PRO A 63 -42.12 8.09 -7.31
N PRO A 64 -41.95 9.40 -7.11
CA PRO A 64 -40.69 10.12 -7.37
C PRO A 64 -39.60 9.84 -6.33
N VAL A 65 -39.64 8.69 -5.66
CA VAL A 65 -38.74 8.29 -4.58
C VAL A 65 -38.27 6.85 -4.80
N MET A 66 -36.96 6.63 -4.76
CA MET A 66 -36.33 5.31 -4.82
C MET A 66 -35.42 5.10 -3.62
N LYS A 67 -35.65 4.00 -2.88
CA LYS A 67 -34.78 3.61 -1.78
C LYS A 67 -33.62 2.75 -2.30
N LEU A 68 -32.40 3.14 -1.98
CA LEU A 68 -31.17 2.39 -2.30
C LEU A 68 -30.68 1.63 -1.05
N SER A 69 -29.95 0.54 -1.26
CA SER A 69 -29.40 -0.27 -0.15
C SER A 69 -28.09 0.29 0.41
N GLU A 70 -27.51 1.25 -0.30
CA GLU A 70 -26.26 1.91 -0.01
C GLU A 70 -26.47 3.00 1.04
N ASP A 71 -25.45 3.20 1.88
CA ASP A 71 -25.44 4.29 2.86
C ASP A 71 -25.30 5.66 2.19
N ALA A 72 -25.55 6.70 2.98
CA ALA A 72 -25.58 8.08 2.52
C ALA A 72 -24.21 8.52 1.96
N GLU A 73 -23.10 8.07 2.56
CA GLU A 73 -21.77 8.44 2.11
C GLU A 73 -21.44 7.82 0.74
N THR A 74 -21.82 6.57 0.54
CA THR A 74 -21.64 5.85 -0.73
C THR A 74 -22.47 6.51 -1.83
N ILE A 75 -23.74 6.82 -1.57
CA ILE A 75 -24.60 7.51 -2.55
C ILE A 75 -24.05 8.90 -2.87
N ALA A 76 -23.60 9.66 -1.87
CA ALA A 76 -22.98 10.97 -2.07
C ALA A 76 -21.74 10.90 -2.97
N ALA A 77 -20.90 9.88 -2.81
CA ALA A 77 -19.73 9.65 -3.65
C ALA A 77 -20.13 9.34 -5.11
N LEU A 78 -21.10 8.45 -5.32
CA LEU A 78 -21.61 8.15 -6.67
C LEU A 78 -22.19 9.39 -7.34
N LEU A 79 -23.00 10.17 -6.61
CA LEU A 79 -23.60 11.37 -7.16
C LEU A 79 -22.56 12.44 -7.51
N GLN A 80 -21.48 12.58 -6.75
CA GLN A 80 -20.37 13.48 -7.10
C GLN A 80 -19.68 13.07 -8.41
N TYR A 81 -19.57 11.77 -8.69
CA TYR A 81 -19.09 11.27 -9.98
C TYR A 81 -20.07 11.47 -11.13
N ILE A 82 -21.37 11.35 -10.88
CA ILE A 82 -22.44 11.45 -11.90
C ILE A 82 -22.68 12.90 -12.32
N TYR A 83 -22.59 13.83 -11.38
CA TYR A 83 -22.83 15.25 -11.61
C TYR A 83 -21.54 15.97 -11.96
N PRO A 84 -21.59 17.09 -12.71
CA PRO A 84 -20.40 17.87 -13.07
C PRO A 84 -19.87 18.63 -11.84
N ARG A 85 -19.22 17.88 -10.93
CA ARG A 85 -18.64 18.34 -9.67
C ARG A 85 -17.24 17.76 -9.52
N GLU A 86 -16.55 18.19 -8.47
CA GLU A 86 -15.29 17.56 -8.08
C GLU A 86 -15.54 16.10 -7.66
N ASN A 87 -14.64 15.22 -8.07
CA ASN A 87 -14.68 13.81 -7.66
C ASN A 87 -14.57 13.71 -6.13
N PRO A 88 -15.25 12.73 -5.51
CA PRO A 88 -15.23 12.59 -4.06
C PRO A 88 -13.83 12.21 -3.55
N THR A 89 -13.48 12.71 -2.37
CA THR A 89 -12.29 12.23 -1.67
C THR A 89 -12.57 10.89 -1.00
N ILE A 90 -11.95 9.82 -1.48
CA ILE A 90 -12.06 8.49 -0.85
C ILE A 90 -11.08 8.41 0.32
N LYS A 91 -11.63 8.43 1.54
CA LYS A 91 -10.86 8.60 2.78
C LYS A 91 -10.31 7.31 3.41
N ASN A 92 -10.85 6.14 3.05
CA ASN A 92 -10.47 4.85 3.64
C ASN A 92 -10.90 3.66 2.77
N HIS A 93 -10.44 2.46 3.14
CA HIS A 93 -10.70 1.21 2.41
C HIS A 93 -12.19 0.84 2.44
N THR A 94 -12.92 1.18 3.51
CA THR A 94 -14.34 0.85 3.66
C THR A 94 -15.18 1.59 2.63
N LEU A 95 -14.98 2.89 2.48
CA LEU A 95 -15.68 3.69 1.48
C LEU A 95 -15.28 3.26 0.07
N LEU A 96 -13.99 3.00 -0.18
CA LEU A 96 -13.52 2.50 -1.47
C LEU A 96 -14.25 1.20 -1.88
N ALA A 97 -14.36 0.23 -0.97
CA ALA A 97 -15.04 -1.03 -1.22
C ALA A 97 -16.52 -0.79 -1.56
N LYS A 98 -17.24 -0.01 -0.75
CA LYS A 98 -18.66 0.29 -0.97
C LYS A 98 -18.91 0.99 -2.31
N VAL A 99 -18.06 1.96 -2.68
CA VAL A 99 -18.18 2.67 -3.95
C VAL A 99 -17.89 1.73 -5.13
N LEU A 100 -16.89 0.85 -5.05
CA LEU A 100 -16.61 -0.14 -6.09
C LEU A 100 -17.76 -1.16 -6.23
N GLU A 101 -18.33 -1.62 -5.12
CA GLU A 101 -19.49 -2.52 -5.12
C GLU A 101 -20.71 -1.85 -5.76
N ALA A 102 -21.00 -0.60 -5.39
CA ALA A 102 -22.12 0.14 -5.94
C ALA A 102 -21.90 0.52 -7.41
N ALA A 103 -20.70 0.94 -7.79
CA ALA A 103 -20.35 1.22 -9.19
C ALA A 103 -20.53 -0.04 -10.06
N ARG A 104 -20.14 -1.21 -9.56
CA ARG A 104 -20.41 -2.49 -10.24
C ARG A 104 -21.91 -2.79 -10.33
N LYS A 105 -22.65 -2.63 -9.21
CA LYS A 105 -24.10 -2.89 -9.14
C LYS A 105 -24.90 -2.04 -10.13
N TYR A 106 -24.50 -0.79 -10.32
CA TYR A 106 -25.17 0.16 -11.21
C TYR A 106 -24.47 0.31 -12.57
N GLU A 107 -23.52 -0.58 -12.89
CA GLU A 107 -22.79 -0.58 -14.17
C GLU A 107 -22.07 0.74 -14.52
N MET A 108 -21.59 1.46 -13.51
CA MET A 108 -20.88 2.74 -13.64
C MET A 108 -19.37 2.52 -13.78
N GLY A 109 -18.94 1.85 -14.86
CA GLY A 109 -17.53 1.46 -15.08
C GLY A 109 -16.53 2.62 -15.13
N PHE A 110 -16.98 3.84 -15.43
CA PHE A 110 -16.15 5.04 -15.41
C PHE A 110 -15.67 5.39 -13.98
N ILE A 111 -16.49 5.16 -12.96
CA ILE A 111 -16.12 5.35 -11.55
C ILE A 111 -15.01 4.38 -11.15
N THR A 112 -15.18 3.10 -11.50
CA THR A 112 -14.14 2.08 -11.26
C THR A 112 -12.83 2.46 -11.95
N SER A 113 -12.89 2.98 -13.18
CA SER A 113 -11.70 3.38 -13.93
C SER A 113 -10.96 4.57 -13.28
N ASP A 114 -11.70 5.58 -12.80
CA ASP A 114 -11.13 6.73 -12.08
C ASP A 114 -10.51 6.32 -10.74
N LEU A 115 -11.20 5.49 -9.96
CA LEU A 115 -10.67 4.96 -8.69
C LEU A 115 -9.38 4.17 -8.90
N ARG A 116 -9.36 3.31 -9.92
CA ARG A 116 -8.17 2.57 -10.33
C ARG A 116 -7.02 3.51 -10.71
N ALA A 117 -7.27 4.54 -11.51
CA ALA A 117 -6.25 5.52 -11.87
C ALA A 117 -5.72 6.24 -10.62
N SER A 118 -6.60 6.62 -9.71
CA SER A 118 -6.25 7.27 -8.46
C SER A 118 -5.40 6.38 -7.54
N MET A 119 -5.70 5.07 -7.46
CA MET A 119 -4.91 4.10 -6.70
C MET A 119 -3.49 3.92 -7.24
N ARG A 120 -3.28 4.10 -8.55
CA ARG A 120 -1.95 4.05 -9.18
C ARG A 120 -1.17 5.37 -9.01
N SER A 121 -1.85 6.46 -8.67
CA SER A 121 -1.22 7.77 -8.54
C SER A 121 -0.48 7.91 -7.20
N GLU A 122 0.53 8.77 -7.17
CA GLU A 122 1.20 9.18 -5.91
C GLU A 122 0.44 10.30 -5.17
N SER A 123 -0.86 10.47 -5.45
CA SER A 123 -1.66 11.54 -4.86
C SER A 123 -1.76 11.41 -3.35
N ALA A 124 -1.63 12.55 -2.64
CA ALA A 124 -1.82 12.63 -1.20
C ALA A 124 -3.22 12.13 -0.77
N ALA A 125 -4.23 12.22 -1.64
CA ALA A 125 -5.58 11.74 -1.39
C ALA A 125 -5.66 10.21 -1.16
N PHE A 126 -4.69 9.46 -1.70
CA PHE A 126 -4.58 8.01 -1.55
C PHE A 126 -3.37 7.59 -0.70
N ALA A 127 -2.77 8.51 0.06
CA ALA A 127 -1.65 8.20 0.96
C ALA A 127 -2.01 7.12 1.99
N TRP A 128 -3.29 7.04 2.39
CA TRP A 128 -3.82 6.02 3.30
C TRP A 128 -3.75 4.60 2.73
N LEU A 129 -3.61 4.40 1.40
CA LEU A 129 -3.34 3.07 0.84
C LEU A 129 -2.07 2.45 1.44
N ARG A 130 -1.10 3.29 1.81
CA ARG A 130 0.14 2.86 2.43
C ARG A 130 -0.04 2.53 3.90
N THR A 131 -1.09 3.00 4.60
CA THR A 131 -1.26 2.74 6.04
C THR A 131 -1.80 1.34 6.30
N GLU A 132 -2.67 0.83 5.42
CA GLU A 132 -3.32 -0.49 5.56
C GLU A 132 -3.17 -1.37 4.30
N PRO A 133 -1.96 -1.76 3.91
CA PRO A 133 -1.73 -2.40 2.61
C PRO A 133 -2.44 -3.74 2.44
N LEU A 134 -2.61 -4.50 3.52
CA LEU A 134 -3.24 -5.82 3.46
C LEU A 134 -4.76 -5.72 3.21
N GLN A 135 -5.40 -4.70 3.80
CA GLN A 135 -6.80 -4.36 3.51
C GLN A 135 -6.98 -4.02 2.03
N ILE A 136 -6.04 -3.24 1.47
CA ILE A 136 -6.05 -2.88 0.05
C ILE A 136 -5.81 -4.09 -0.83
N TYR A 137 -4.85 -4.95 -0.48
CA TYR A 137 -4.60 -6.19 -1.20
C TYR A 137 -5.87 -7.05 -1.24
N ALA A 138 -6.51 -7.27 -0.09
CA ALA A 138 -7.77 -8.01 -0.01
C ALA A 138 -8.87 -7.39 -0.88
N LEU A 139 -9.01 -6.07 -0.86
CA LEU A 139 -9.98 -5.34 -1.66
C LEU A 139 -9.70 -5.50 -3.17
N THR A 140 -8.46 -5.27 -3.61
CA THR A 140 -8.08 -5.42 -5.03
C THR A 140 -8.30 -6.84 -5.54
N VAL A 141 -8.04 -7.85 -4.72
CA VAL A 141 -8.32 -9.26 -5.07
C VAL A 141 -9.82 -9.51 -5.20
N ARG A 142 -10.64 -9.08 -4.22
CA ARG A 142 -12.10 -9.26 -4.24
C ARG A 142 -12.78 -8.57 -5.43
N HIS A 143 -12.21 -7.45 -5.88
CA HIS A 143 -12.70 -6.69 -7.03
C HIS A 143 -11.98 -7.03 -8.35
N GLU A 144 -11.11 -8.05 -8.35
CA GLU A 144 -10.38 -8.51 -9.54
C GLU A 144 -9.54 -7.42 -10.25
N LEU A 145 -9.01 -6.47 -9.48
CA LEU A 145 -8.23 -5.33 -9.96
C LEU A 145 -6.77 -5.75 -10.25
N LYS A 146 -6.57 -6.51 -11.34
CA LYS A 146 -5.32 -7.25 -11.62
C LYS A 146 -4.03 -6.44 -11.52
N GLU A 147 -4.02 -5.21 -12.03
CA GLU A 147 -2.82 -4.36 -11.99
C GLU A 147 -2.57 -3.83 -10.57
N GLU A 148 -3.63 -3.51 -9.86
CA GLU A 148 -3.60 -2.98 -8.51
C GLU A 148 -3.27 -4.04 -7.46
N ILE A 149 -3.56 -5.33 -7.72
CA ILE A 149 -3.16 -6.45 -6.86
C ILE A 149 -1.64 -6.43 -6.65
N ALA A 150 -0.86 -6.29 -7.73
CA ALA A 150 0.59 -6.26 -7.65
C ALA A 150 1.09 -5.03 -6.88
N LEU A 151 0.50 -3.87 -7.12
CA LEU A 151 0.84 -2.64 -6.39
C LEU A 151 0.56 -2.78 -4.89
N ALA A 152 -0.61 -3.29 -4.53
CA ALA A 152 -1.00 -3.51 -3.14
C ALA A 152 -0.10 -4.55 -2.45
N ALA A 153 0.25 -5.63 -3.15
CA ALA A 153 1.18 -6.64 -2.65
C ALA A 153 2.54 -6.03 -2.31
N LYS A 154 3.11 -5.21 -3.20
CA LYS A 154 4.38 -4.51 -2.95
C LYS A 154 4.33 -3.61 -1.73
N LEU A 155 3.19 -2.94 -1.48
CA LEU A 155 3.03 -2.09 -0.30
C LEU A 155 3.05 -2.88 1.03
N THR A 156 2.86 -4.21 1.01
CA THR A 156 3.00 -5.05 2.20
C THR A 156 4.47 -5.30 2.59
N ILE A 157 5.41 -5.09 1.66
CA ILE A 157 6.84 -5.29 1.90
C ILE A 157 7.28 -4.38 3.06
N GLY A 158 7.86 -5.01 4.07
CA GLY A 158 8.36 -4.30 5.24
C GLY A 158 7.37 -3.94 6.33
N LYS A 159 6.09 -4.18 6.10
CA LYS A 159 5.03 -3.91 7.07
C LYS A 159 4.55 -5.17 7.78
N TYR A 160 4.67 -6.31 7.12
CA TYR A 160 4.18 -7.59 7.61
C TYR A 160 5.30 -8.61 7.68
N ASP A 161 5.28 -9.39 8.75
CA ASP A 161 6.05 -10.62 8.87
C ASP A 161 5.06 -11.78 8.79
N PHE A 162 4.95 -12.41 7.63
CA PHE A 162 4.01 -13.52 7.42
C PHE A 162 4.40 -14.81 8.17
N ALA A 163 5.53 -14.84 8.88
CA ALA A 163 5.83 -15.89 9.85
C ALA A 163 5.25 -15.60 11.25
N SER A 164 4.83 -14.36 11.53
CA SER A 164 4.25 -13.93 12.80
C SER A 164 2.79 -14.38 12.97
N ARG A 165 2.36 -14.62 14.22
CA ARG A 165 0.96 -14.99 14.51
C ARG A 165 0.00 -13.85 14.21
N GLU A 166 0.44 -12.62 14.44
CA GLU A 166 -0.33 -11.39 14.28
C GLU A 166 -0.71 -11.20 12.80
N SER A 167 0.26 -11.27 11.90
CA SER A 167 0.02 -11.12 10.45
C SER A 167 -0.86 -12.25 9.91
N MET A 168 -0.70 -13.47 10.42
CA MET A 168 -1.54 -14.61 10.05
C MET A 168 -2.99 -14.44 10.52
N SER A 169 -3.21 -13.90 11.72
CA SER A 169 -4.55 -13.60 12.22
C SER A 169 -5.23 -12.53 11.36
N GLU A 170 -4.51 -11.49 10.96
CA GLU A 170 -5.02 -10.44 10.08
C GLU A 170 -5.41 -11.00 8.72
N LEU A 171 -4.54 -11.77 8.07
CA LEU A 171 -4.84 -12.45 6.80
C LEU A 171 -6.15 -13.27 6.86
N CYS A 172 -6.32 -14.07 7.92
CA CYS A 172 -7.53 -14.88 8.11
C CYS A 172 -8.80 -14.04 8.25
N SER A 173 -8.69 -12.81 8.78
CA SER A 173 -9.84 -11.91 8.95
C SER A 173 -10.31 -11.23 7.66
N LEU A 174 -9.46 -11.18 6.62
CA LEU A 174 -9.68 -10.38 5.42
C LEU A 174 -10.45 -11.09 4.30
N ASN A 175 -10.85 -12.35 4.52
CA ASN A 175 -11.60 -13.17 3.56
C ASN A 175 -10.97 -13.17 2.15
N ILE A 176 -9.64 -13.27 2.09
CA ILE A 176 -8.87 -13.35 0.85
C ILE A 176 -8.91 -14.80 0.35
N PRO A 177 -9.18 -15.06 -0.93
CA PRO A 177 -9.07 -16.40 -1.49
C PRO A 177 -7.70 -17.03 -1.22
N SER A 178 -7.67 -18.31 -0.83
CA SER A 178 -6.43 -18.99 -0.41
C SER A 178 -5.32 -18.93 -1.46
N ARG A 179 -5.69 -18.96 -2.75
CA ARG A 179 -4.75 -18.81 -3.86
C ARG A 179 -3.96 -17.50 -3.75
N ASP A 180 -4.64 -16.39 -3.50
CA ASP A 180 -4.04 -15.06 -3.48
C ASP A 180 -3.26 -14.81 -2.18
N VAL A 181 -3.64 -15.45 -1.07
CA VAL A 181 -2.80 -15.52 0.14
C VAL A 181 -1.49 -16.27 -0.16
N VAL A 182 -1.57 -17.44 -0.81
CA VAL A 182 -0.39 -18.22 -1.20
C VAL A 182 0.51 -17.44 -2.16
N MET A 183 -0.07 -16.70 -3.11
CA MET A 183 0.72 -15.85 -4.02
C MET A 183 1.41 -14.72 -3.29
N LEU A 184 0.73 -14.03 -2.36
CA LEU A 184 1.36 -13.00 -1.53
C LEU A 184 2.50 -13.58 -0.68
N MET A 185 2.27 -14.72 -0.02
CA MET A 185 3.32 -15.38 0.76
C MET A 185 4.49 -15.83 -0.12
N ARG A 186 4.21 -16.38 -1.31
CA ARG A 186 5.24 -16.78 -2.28
C ARG A 186 6.08 -15.60 -2.72
N MET A 187 5.48 -14.44 -2.99
CA MET A 187 6.17 -13.19 -3.31
C MET A 187 7.20 -12.84 -2.22
N HIS A 188 6.77 -12.86 -0.94
CA HIS A 188 7.65 -12.60 0.21
C HIS A 188 8.75 -13.67 0.38
N MET A 189 8.41 -14.95 0.17
CA MET A 189 9.38 -16.06 0.24
C MET A 189 10.41 -15.99 -0.88
N ALA A 190 9.98 -15.75 -2.12
CA ALA A 190 10.86 -15.61 -3.29
C ALA A 190 11.82 -14.42 -3.12
N ARG A 191 11.33 -13.32 -2.55
CA ARG A 191 12.19 -12.19 -2.16
C ARG A 191 13.23 -12.61 -1.13
N ALA A 192 12.85 -13.35 -0.09
CA ALA A 192 13.77 -13.81 0.94
C ALA A 192 14.80 -14.82 0.39
N GLU A 193 14.39 -15.70 -0.53
CA GLU A 193 15.23 -16.67 -1.21
C GLU A 193 16.24 -15.99 -2.13
N ALA A 194 15.80 -15.07 -3.00
CA ALA A 194 16.67 -14.30 -3.87
C ALA A 194 17.73 -13.49 -3.09
N LEU A 195 17.35 -12.96 -1.92
CA LEU A 195 18.29 -12.32 -0.99
C LEU A 195 19.28 -13.30 -0.37
N SER A 196 18.82 -14.49 0.02
CA SER A 196 19.68 -15.54 0.57
C SER A 196 20.68 -16.02 -0.48
N ASP A 197 20.23 -16.27 -1.71
CA ASP A 197 21.08 -16.71 -2.82
C ASP A 197 22.16 -15.69 -3.15
N LEU A 198 21.82 -14.41 -3.21
CA LEU A 198 22.79 -13.32 -3.42
C LEU A 198 23.92 -13.31 -2.36
N LEU A 199 23.60 -13.69 -1.13
CA LEU A 199 24.49 -13.51 0.01
C LEU A 199 25.24 -14.80 0.41
N VAL A 200 24.74 -15.97 0.03
CA VAL A 200 25.25 -17.27 0.48
C VAL A 200 25.77 -18.14 -0.67
N ASN A 201 25.18 -18.09 -1.87
CA ASN A 201 25.53 -19.02 -2.95
C ASN A 201 26.68 -18.48 -3.84
N ALA A 202 27.90 -18.93 -3.51
CA ALA A 202 29.13 -18.52 -4.19
C ALA A 202 29.31 -19.10 -5.61
N GLU A 203 28.60 -20.19 -5.96
CA GLU A 203 28.83 -20.91 -7.22
C GLU A 203 27.97 -20.39 -8.39
N SER A 204 26.84 -19.75 -8.13
CA SER A 204 25.96 -19.21 -9.18
C SER A 204 26.05 -17.69 -9.35
N ASN A 205 26.27 -16.92 -8.26
CA ASN A 205 26.47 -15.47 -8.36
C ASN A 205 27.10 -14.84 -7.09
N PRO A 206 28.43 -14.90 -6.90
CA PRO A 206 29.11 -14.46 -5.68
C PRO A 206 29.26 -12.93 -5.55
N ARG A 207 28.58 -12.13 -6.38
CA ARG A 207 29.10 -10.82 -6.78
C ARG A 207 28.96 -9.67 -5.78
N CYS A 208 27.99 -9.68 -4.86
CA CYS A 208 27.83 -8.56 -3.92
C CYS A 208 28.88 -8.56 -2.80
N SER A 209 29.44 -9.72 -2.46
CA SER A 209 30.48 -9.82 -1.42
C SER A 209 31.86 -10.18 -1.97
N VAL A 210 31.95 -10.65 -3.22
CA VAL A 210 33.22 -10.80 -3.93
C VAL A 210 33.90 -9.46 -4.07
N GLY A 211 35.18 -9.42 -3.68
CA GLY A 211 35.96 -8.18 -3.71
C GLY A 211 35.63 -7.21 -2.57
N PHE A 212 34.87 -7.62 -1.54
CA PHE A 212 34.63 -6.79 -0.36
C PHE A 212 35.99 -6.24 0.14
N PRO A 213 36.17 -4.91 0.22
CA PRO A 213 37.50 -4.29 0.26
C PRO A 213 38.25 -4.53 1.58
N ILE A 214 37.62 -5.13 2.58
CA ILE A 214 38.25 -5.44 3.87
C ILE A 214 38.64 -6.92 3.94
N ARG A 215 39.95 -7.15 3.80
CA ARG A 215 40.62 -8.41 4.15
C ARG A 215 41.28 -8.27 5.51
N CYS A 216 40.50 -8.39 6.59
CA CYS A 216 41.01 -8.25 7.96
C CYS A 216 41.90 -9.44 8.36
N SER A 217 43.18 -9.16 8.64
CA SER A 217 44.16 -10.18 9.07
C SER A 217 43.82 -10.82 10.41
N GLN A 218 43.25 -10.07 11.35
CA GLN A 218 42.81 -10.59 12.66
C GLN A 218 41.68 -11.61 12.50
N CYS A 219 40.63 -11.28 11.73
CA CYS A 219 39.54 -12.24 11.47
C CYS A 219 40.02 -13.49 10.73
N LYS A 220 41.05 -13.37 9.89
CA LYS A 220 41.66 -14.50 9.19
C LYS A 220 42.43 -15.42 10.16
N GLN A 221 43.12 -14.85 11.15
CA GLN A 221 43.85 -15.60 12.17
C GLN A 221 42.91 -16.36 13.13
N GLU A 222 41.72 -15.82 13.39
CA GLU A 222 40.67 -16.48 14.19
C GLU A 222 39.93 -17.61 13.44
N GLY A 223 40.41 -18.02 12.26
CA GLY A 223 39.80 -19.09 11.47
C GLY A 223 38.57 -18.67 10.65
N GLY A 224 38.29 -17.36 10.54
CA GLY A 224 37.21 -16.83 9.71
C GLY A 224 37.57 -16.77 8.22
N SER A 225 36.70 -17.32 7.36
CA SER A 225 36.81 -17.17 5.90
C SER A 225 36.46 -15.75 5.39
N VAL A 226 35.75 -14.97 6.20
CA VAL A 226 35.27 -13.61 5.89
C VAL A 226 35.43 -12.69 7.10
N SER A 227 35.62 -11.39 6.87
CA SER A 227 35.80 -10.39 7.94
C SER A 227 34.52 -10.21 8.76
N GLU A 228 34.65 -9.78 10.02
CA GLU A 228 33.49 -9.48 10.87
C GLU A 228 32.61 -8.40 10.22
N LEU A 229 33.23 -7.40 9.58
CA LEU A 229 32.48 -6.34 8.91
C LEU A 229 31.67 -6.87 7.72
N GLN A 230 32.23 -7.79 6.93
CA GLN A 230 31.50 -8.44 5.84
C GLN A 230 30.29 -9.23 6.39
N LYS A 231 30.48 -10.01 7.46
CA LYS A 231 29.37 -10.74 8.12
C LYS A 231 28.29 -9.78 8.63
N ALA A 232 28.69 -8.68 9.26
CA ALA A 232 27.77 -7.67 9.77
C ALA A 232 26.99 -6.97 8.65
N TRP A 233 27.68 -6.61 7.56
CA TRP A 233 27.05 -6.02 6.37
C TRP A 233 26.02 -6.98 5.77
N THR A 234 26.41 -8.22 5.48
CA THR A 234 25.51 -9.26 4.97
C THR A 234 24.25 -9.42 5.83
N LYS A 235 24.41 -9.45 7.16
CA LYS A 235 23.28 -9.56 8.09
C LYS A 235 22.32 -8.37 8.01
N GLU A 236 22.86 -7.15 7.96
CA GLU A 236 22.06 -5.92 7.88
C GLU A 236 21.36 -5.78 6.52
N VAL A 237 22.03 -6.16 5.43
CA VAL A 237 21.44 -6.20 4.08
C VAL A 237 20.24 -7.14 4.04
N VAL A 238 20.34 -8.37 4.57
CA VAL A 238 19.18 -9.28 4.71
C VAL A 238 18.08 -8.64 5.54
N ALA A 239 18.44 -8.08 6.70
CA ALA A 239 17.48 -7.53 7.63
C ALA A 239 16.71 -6.35 7.04
N LEU A 240 17.39 -5.48 6.28
CA LEU A 240 16.82 -4.31 5.64
C LEU A 240 16.03 -4.68 4.38
N LEU A 241 16.53 -5.56 3.53
CA LEU A 241 15.82 -5.94 2.30
C LEU A 241 14.58 -6.82 2.57
N ARG A 242 14.51 -7.50 3.72
CA ARG A 242 13.24 -8.08 4.21
C ARG A 242 12.22 -7.03 4.63
N LYS A 243 12.70 -5.86 5.07
CA LYS A 243 11.90 -4.82 5.72
C LYS A 243 11.63 -3.60 4.86
N GLU A 244 12.28 -3.45 3.73
CA GLU A 244 12.23 -2.25 2.91
C GLU A 244 12.25 -2.65 1.43
N PRO A 245 11.49 -1.95 0.56
CA PRO A 245 11.63 -2.07 -0.88
C PRO A 245 13.03 -1.63 -1.34
N LEU A 246 13.43 -2.04 -2.55
CA LEU A 246 14.83 -1.97 -2.96
C LEU A 246 15.33 -0.52 -3.15
N ASP A 247 14.44 0.37 -3.58
CA ASP A 247 14.67 1.81 -3.71
C ASP A 247 15.17 2.45 -2.40
N LYS A 248 14.60 2.05 -1.26
CA LYS A 248 15.01 2.53 0.08
C LYS A 248 16.29 1.88 0.59
N ALA A 249 16.65 0.73 0.04
CA ALA A 249 17.82 -0.02 0.44
C ALA A 249 19.14 0.49 -0.19
N GLN A 250 19.09 1.53 -1.03
CA GLN A 250 20.29 2.15 -1.63
C GLN A 250 21.29 2.64 -0.57
N ARG A 251 20.81 3.05 0.61
CA ARG A 251 21.64 3.47 1.75
C ARG A 251 22.63 2.40 2.24
N LEU A 252 22.40 1.13 1.94
CA LEU A 252 23.30 0.02 2.28
C LEU A 252 24.70 0.16 1.66
N PHE A 253 24.83 1.00 0.64
CA PHE A 253 26.06 1.25 -0.12
C PHE A 253 26.69 2.62 0.15
N GLU A 254 26.09 3.41 1.05
CA GLU A 254 26.57 4.75 1.38
C GLU A 254 27.66 4.72 2.44
N LYS A 255 28.58 5.71 2.38
CA LYS A 255 29.68 5.86 3.33
C LYS A 255 29.20 5.87 4.79
N GLU A 256 28.10 6.55 5.08
CA GLU A 256 27.53 6.67 6.42
C GLU A 256 27.12 5.31 7.00
N PHE A 257 26.54 4.44 6.18
CA PHE A 257 26.15 3.10 6.59
C PHE A 257 27.35 2.28 7.05
N PHE A 258 28.42 2.28 6.25
CA PHE A 258 29.65 1.56 6.59
C PHE A 258 30.36 2.16 7.79
N LEU A 259 30.37 3.48 7.98
CA LEU A 259 30.95 4.11 9.16
C LEU A 259 30.24 3.61 10.43
N ASN A 260 28.90 3.62 10.42
CA ASN A 260 28.09 3.06 11.51
C ASN A 260 28.34 1.57 11.72
N LEU A 261 28.58 0.81 10.65
CA LEU A 261 28.90 -0.62 10.74
C LEU A 261 30.27 -0.84 11.39
N LYS A 262 31.30 -0.07 11.01
CA LYS A 262 32.65 -0.15 11.60
C LYS A 262 32.64 0.18 13.09
N LEU A 263 31.91 1.21 13.50
CA LEU A 263 31.77 1.60 14.91
C LEU A 263 31.19 0.47 15.77
N ARG A 264 30.30 -0.34 15.20
CA ARG A 264 29.67 -1.48 15.88
C ARG A 264 30.49 -2.78 15.81
N SER A 265 31.57 -2.81 15.04
CA SER A 265 32.43 -4.00 14.90
C SER A 265 33.28 -4.22 16.15
N LYS A 266 33.37 -5.47 16.60
CA LYS A 266 34.16 -5.90 17.77
C LYS A 266 35.64 -6.08 17.42
N CYS A 267 35.95 -6.53 16.20
CA CYS A 267 37.30 -6.64 15.68
C CYS A 267 37.93 -5.26 15.45
N THR A 268 39.05 -4.99 16.11
CA THR A 268 39.80 -3.72 15.97
C THR A 268 40.33 -3.55 14.55
N GLY A 269 40.82 -4.62 13.92
CA GLY A 269 41.25 -4.58 12.52
C GLY A 269 40.14 -4.21 11.54
N CYS A 270 38.89 -4.60 11.80
CA CYS A 270 37.75 -4.17 10.98
C CYS A 270 37.37 -2.70 11.23
N ARG A 271 37.49 -2.24 12.48
CA ARG A 271 37.21 -0.85 12.87
C ARG A 271 38.24 0.12 12.28
N ASP A 272 39.49 -0.30 12.19
CA ASP A 272 40.60 0.55 11.73
C ASP A 272 40.87 0.41 10.23
N ALA A 273 40.23 -0.56 9.55
CA ALA A 273 40.43 -0.81 8.13
C ALA A 273 40.19 0.44 7.27
N GLU A 274 41.13 0.77 6.38
CA GLU A 274 40.92 1.81 5.38
C GLU A 274 39.78 1.41 4.43
N MET A 275 38.87 2.35 4.18
CA MET A 275 37.69 2.19 3.32
C MET A 275 37.38 3.52 2.63
N TYR A 276 36.44 3.48 1.68
CA TYR A 276 35.99 4.65 0.90
C TYR A 276 37.00 5.16 -0.12
N ASP A 277 38.00 4.34 -0.43
CA ASP A 277 38.88 4.53 -1.56
C ASP A 277 38.16 4.20 -2.89
N SER A 278 38.89 4.31 -4.01
CA SER A 278 38.35 3.99 -5.33
C SER A 278 37.85 2.54 -5.42
N VAL A 279 38.53 1.60 -4.76
CA VAL A 279 38.16 0.18 -4.75
C VAL A 279 36.82 -0.04 -4.06
N HIS A 280 36.62 0.56 -2.87
CA HIS A 280 35.34 0.48 -2.16
C HIS A 280 34.20 1.11 -2.96
N LYS A 281 34.44 2.26 -3.59
CA LYS A 281 33.41 2.94 -4.38
C LYS A 281 32.94 2.09 -5.57
N VAL A 282 33.87 1.50 -6.33
CA VAL A 282 33.56 0.62 -7.46
C VAL A 282 32.77 -0.61 -6.99
N TRP A 283 33.21 -1.25 -5.91
CA TRP A 283 32.51 -2.41 -5.35
C TRP A 283 31.07 -2.05 -4.89
N ALA A 284 30.89 -0.89 -4.26
CA ALA A 284 29.58 -0.44 -3.79
C ALA A 284 28.62 -0.15 -4.96
N GLU A 285 29.11 0.50 -6.02
CA GLU A 285 28.32 0.77 -7.24
C GLU A 285 27.91 -0.51 -7.96
N GLU A 286 28.85 -1.44 -8.18
CA GLU A 286 28.54 -2.71 -8.81
C GLU A 286 27.54 -3.55 -8.00
N SER A 287 27.68 -3.57 -6.68
CA SER A 287 26.78 -4.32 -5.80
C SER A 287 25.37 -3.74 -5.81
N ARG A 288 25.26 -2.41 -5.91
CA ARG A 288 23.99 -1.70 -6.07
C ARG A 288 23.32 -2.04 -7.40
N GLU A 289 24.05 -2.04 -8.52
CA GLU A 289 23.50 -2.41 -9.84
C GLU A 289 22.97 -3.84 -9.87
N LYS A 290 23.74 -4.78 -9.33
CA LYS A 290 23.35 -6.20 -9.28
C LYS A 290 22.09 -6.44 -8.44
N LEU A 291 21.91 -5.69 -7.36
CA LEU A 291 20.66 -5.74 -6.60
C LEU A 291 19.45 -5.23 -7.41
N MET A 292 19.64 -4.17 -8.22
CA MET A 292 18.57 -3.66 -9.09
C MET A 292 18.17 -4.66 -10.18
N GLU A 293 19.12 -5.41 -10.73
CA GLU A 293 18.85 -6.45 -11.74
C GLU A 293 17.93 -7.58 -11.25
N LEU A 294 17.95 -7.87 -9.94
CA LEU A 294 17.11 -8.94 -9.36
C LEU A 294 15.62 -8.62 -9.38
N LYS A 295 15.23 -7.36 -9.58
CA LYS A 295 13.84 -6.91 -9.57
C LYS A 295 13.06 -7.52 -8.41
N LEU A 296 13.62 -7.45 -7.19
CA LEU A 296 13.06 -8.08 -5.99
C LEU A 296 11.63 -7.62 -5.65
N ASP A 297 11.25 -6.43 -6.13
CA ASP A 297 9.91 -5.88 -5.97
C ASP A 297 8.93 -6.40 -7.06
N ASP A 298 9.40 -7.13 -8.07
CA ASP A 298 8.60 -7.75 -9.15
C ASP A 298 8.47 -9.28 -9.03
N LEU A 299 9.14 -9.88 -8.04
CA LEU A 299 9.03 -11.32 -7.69
C LEU A 299 7.69 -11.63 -7.02
#